data_AF-A0A839F754-F1
#
_entry.id   AF-A0A839F754-F1
#
_cell.length_a   1.000
_cell.length_b   1.000
_cell.length_c   1.000
_cell.angle_alpha   90.00
_cell.angle_beta   90.00
_cell.angle_gamma   90.00
#
_symmetry.space_group_name_H-M   'P 1'
#
loop_
_entity.id
_entity.type
_entity.pdbx_description
1 polymer ?
#
loop_
_entity_poly.entity_id
_entity_poly.type
_entity_poly.pdbx_seq_one_letter_code
_entity_poly.pdbx_strand_id
1 'polypeptide(L)'
;MRLVPTLSALAVACLSVLAGAREPDVKLPDIGSSAASLATPQELREYGAGMLQEMRAYDLVVDDPLLVDYINALGYRLVASSDHPDPGFTFFIVRDDQINAFAAPGGYVATNAGLITAMDTEDELAGVLAHEISHVEQQHILRAFEDQKKMSIPIMLGMLGVMIASAHRTDDAAAAAMMTGTSLIQQRQINFTRGDEAEADRVGIQTLARAGFDPMAMAGAFQTLQKVMRVNGIDIPEFLLDHPLDTKRIADAKSRAEQLGCPKTTHVRGAPASDAGGGGLDLTLSSRRLDADASSGPVDEASAIAASDAATVTVAEHGEGKALPRVTVAACAPRGKAVQAYFELMRERMRVQIAKSPTAVRSYYANNLRDDPAFDSVANRYGYALALIANREAATAIEQLRPLLARQSDSPVLRLALANAQDQAGRRDEALATFAQLHRDFPGNRAITLAYSDALVARADAKNARIALDLLRPLVERSADDPELQRAFARANELAGDKVRASEAYAEAAWLSGHAEDALNQLKALSKQADLSYYQRSRIDARIAELTPAVLALRKRSSPSEPGSLTATGLSCCRAHGGTVTNP
;
A
#
# COMPACT_ATOMS: atom_id res chain seq x y z
N MET A 1 9.47 -73.30 -55.90
CA MET A 1 9.67 -74.47 -55.02
C MET A 1 10.82 -74.15 -54.07
N ARG A 2 10.55 -74.13 -52.75
CA ARG A 2 11.50 -74.29 -51.63
C ARG A 2 12.56 -73.18 -51.43
N LEU A 3 13.01 -72.79 -50.24
CA LEU A 3 12.59 -72.84 -48.83
C LEU A 3 13.67 -72.01 -48.12
N VAL A 4 13.27 -71.16 -47.18
CA VAL A 4 14.12 -70.40 -46.21
C VAL A 4 14.91 -71.40 -45.33
N PRO A 5 16.06 -71.05 -44.69
CA PRO A 5 16.07 -70.47 -43.32
C PRO A 5 17.23 -69.46 -43.06
N THR A 6 16.99 -68.28 -42.47
CA THR A 6 17.09 -67.88 -41.03
C THR A 6 18.49 -67.88 -40.37
N LEU A 7 18.73 -66.77 -39.64
CA LEU A 7 19.39 -66.61 -38.32
C LEU A 7 20.72 -65.83 -38.22
N SER A 8 20.62 -64.78 -37.40
CA SER A 8 21.59 -64.30 -36.39
C SER A 8 22.67 -63.31 -36.81
N ALA A 9 22.50 -62.04 -36.43
CA ALA A 9 23.18 -61.44 -35.26
C ALA A 9 23.14 -59.91 -35.36
N LEU A 10 22.35 -59.31 -34.48
CA LEU A 10 22.19 -57.87 -34.30
C LEU A 10 23.25 -57.40 -33.28
N ALA A 11 24.21 -56.58 -33.69
CA ALA A 11 25.05 -55.81 -32.76
C ALA A 11 25.61 -54.54 -33.43
N VAL A 12 25.02 -53.41 -33.04
CA VAL A 12 25.67 -52.14 -32.69
C VAL A 12 26.60 -51.49 -33.72
N ALA A 13 26.08 -50.52 -34.47
CA ALA A 13 26.80 -49.30 -34.86
C ALA A 13 25.82 -48.23 -35.32
N CYS A 14 25.42 -47.32 -34.42
CA CYS A 14 24.90 -45.99 -34.76
C CYS A 14 24.99 -45.08 -33.54
N LEU A 15 26.19 -44.53 -33.30
CA LEU A 15 26.37 -43.29 -32.58
C LEU A 15 26.63 -42.20 -33.63
N SER A 16 25.78 -41.17 -33.65
CA SER A 16 26.15 -39.74 -33.73
C SER A 16 25.11 -38.90 -34.47
N VAL A 17 23.95 -38.68 -33.84
CA VAL A 17 23.19 -37.42 -33.96
C VAL A 17 22.68 -37.09 -32.56
N LEU A 18 23.46 -36.32 -31.80
CA LEU A 18 23.00 -35.66 -30.58
C LEU A 18 22.13 -34.48 -31.01
N ALA A 19 20.85 -34.76 -31.27
CA ALA A 19 19.83 -33.74 -31.13
C ALA A 19 19.72 -33.44 -29.62
N GLY A 20 20.08 -32.22 -29.21
CA GLY A 20 19.82 -31.74 -27.86
C GLY A 20 18.32 -31.74 -27.63
N ALA A 21 17.82 -32.77 -26.96
CA ALA A 21 16.49 -32.78 -26.41
C ALA A 21 16.47 -31.75 -25.28
N ARG A 22 15.93 -30.57 -25.57
CA ARG A 22 15.49 -29.62 -24.57
C ARG A 22 14.34 -30.32 -23.84
N GLU A 23 14.58 -30.78 -22.61
CA GLU A 23 13.51 -31.28 -21.77
C GLU A 23 12.42 -30.19 -21.73
N PRO A 24 11.15 -30.53 -22.04
CA PRO A 24 10.08 -29.61 -21.73
C PRO A 24 10.17 -29.35 -20.23
N ASP A 25 10.21 -28.06 -19.86
CA ASP A 25 10.13 -27.58 -18.50
C ASP A 25 8.86 -28.16 -17.87
N VAL A 26 8.98 -29.35 -17.29
CA VAL A 26 7.92 -29.99 -16.52
C VAL A 26 7.85 -29.16 -15.26
N LYS A 27 7.00 -28.13 -15.29
CA LYS A 27 6.47 -27.51 -14.08
C LYS A 27 5.79 -28.60 -13.27
N LEU A 28 6.57 -29.21 -12.37
CA LEU A 28 6.06 -30.10 -11.36
C LEU A 28 4.94 -29.34 -10.65
N PRO A 29 3.74 -29.95 -10.50
CA PRO A 29 2.71 -29.37 -9.65
C PRO A 29 3.32 -29.07 -8.29
N ASP A 30 3.18 -27.82 -7.83
CA ASP A 30 3.52 -27.47 -6.46
C ASP A 30 2.68 -28.38 -5.56
N ILE A 31 3.34 -29.36 -4.93
CA ILE A 31 2.77 -30.17 -3.86
C ILE A 31 2.73 -29.25 -2.64
N GLY A 32 1.82 -28.28 -2.75
CA GLY A 32 1.80 -27.06 -1.98
C GLY A 32 1.71 -27.29 -0.48
N SER A 33 2.08 -26.25 0.26
CA SER A 33 1.76 -26.14 1.67
C SER A 33 0.27 -26.45 1.87
N SER A 34 -0.08 -27.22 2.89
CA SER A 34 -1.48 -27.47 3.26
C SER A 34 -2.22 -26.15 3.52
N ALA A 35 -1.51 -25.08 3.89
CA ALA A 35 -1.99 -23.70 3.94
C ALA A 35 -2.52 -23.17 2.59
N ALA A 36 -1.86 -23.47 1.46
CA ALA A 36 -2.32 -23.06 0.13
C ALA A 36 -3.59 -23.81 -0.33
N SER A 37 -3.95 -24.91 0.33
CA SER A 37 -5.22 -25.62 0.07
C SER A 37 -6.45 -24.93 0.70
N LEU A 38 -6.25 -23.92 1.55
CA LEU A 38 -7.33 -23.21 2.22
C LEU A 38 -8.13 -22.35 1.23
N ALA A 39 -7.49 -21.50 0.44
CA ALA A 39 -8.20 -20.64 -0.51
C ALA A 39 -7.41 -20.46 -1.80
N THR A 40 -8.10 -20.28 -2.91
CA THR A 40 -7.46 -19.99 -4.20
C THR A 40 -6.86 -18.59 -4.20
N PRO A 41 -5.79 -18.34 -4.99
CA PRO A 41 -5.23 -16.99 -5.14
C PRO A 41 -6.24 -15.95 -5.61
N GLN A 42 -7.24 -16.36 -6.39
CA GLN A 42 -8.34 -15.49 -6.81
C GLN A 42 -9.24 -15.10 -5.64
N GLU A 43 -9.68 -16.06 -4.82
CA GLU A 43 -10.51 -15.77 -3.64
C GLU A 43 -9.79 -14.86 -2.63
N LEU A 44 -8.49 -15.04 -2.43
CA LEU A 44 -7.68 -14.17 -1.56
C LEU A 44 -7.59 -12.74 -2.10
N ARG A 45 -7.45 -12.56 -3.42
CA ARG A 45 -7.47 -11.23 -4.05
C ARG A 45 -8.84 -10.57 -3.99
N GLU A 46 -9.92 -11.32 -4.22
CA GLU A 46 -11.28 -10.83 -4.07
C GLU A 46 -11.57 -10.39 -2.63
N TYR A 47 -11.01 -11.09 -1.65
CA TYR A 47 -11.08 -10.69 -0.24
C TYR A 47 -10.34 -9.38 0.04
N GLY A 48 -9.07 -9.27 -0.36
CA GLY A 48 -8.29 -8.04 -0.17
C GLY A 48 -8.91 -6.83 -0.89
N ALA A 49 -9.47 -7.04 -2.09
CA ALA A 49 -10.20 -6.00 -2.82
C ALA A 49 -11.45 -5.55 -2.05
N GLY A 50 -12.23 -6.49 -1.52
CA GLY A 50 -13.41 -6.20 -0.70
C GLY A 50 -13.07 -5.46 0.59
N MET A 51 -11.96 -5.82 1.25
CA MET A 51 -11.42 -5.08 2.40
C MET A 51 -11.15 -3.62 2.02
N LEU A 52 -10.38 -3.39 0.96
CA LEU A 52 -9.99 -2.05 0.54
C LEU A 52 -11.22 -1.20 0.18
N GLN A 53 -12.18 -1.80 -0.53
CA GLN A 53 -13.46 -1.16 -0.83
C GLN A 53 -14.21 -0.75 0.43
N GLU A 54 -14.29 -1.62 1.43
CA GLU A 54 -14.94 -1.31 2.70
C GLU A 54 -14.20 -0.19 3.42
N MET A 55 -12.88 -0.25 3.53
CA MET A 55 -12.09 0.82 4.16
C MET A 55 -12.30 2.19 3.46
N ARG A 56 -12.42 2.21 2.13
CA ARG A 56 -12.77 3.41 1.37
C ARG A 56 -14.17 3.94 1.69
N ALA A 57 -15.16 3.06 1.88
CA ALA A 57 -16.52 3.47 2.23
C ALA A 57 -16.58 4.20 3.58
N TYR A 58 -15.65 3.91 4.49
CA TYR A 58 -15.53 4.57 5.80
C TYR A 58 -14.49 5.71 5.84
N ASP A 59 -13.99 6.18 4.69
CA ASP A 59 -12.94 7.23 4.59
C ASP A 59 -11.65 6.92 5.37
N LEU A 60 -11.32 5.62 5.47
CA LEU A 60 -10.12 5.14 6.16
C LEU A 60 -8.89 5.05 5.25
N VAL A 61 -9.02 5.42 3.98
CA VAL A 61 -7.94 5.29 2.98
C VAL A 61 -7.54 6.68 2.49
N VAL A 62 -6.24 6.89 2.35
CA VAL A 62 -5.69 8.09 1.72
C VAL A 62 -5.49 7.83 0.23
N ASP A 63 -6.41 8.34 -0.60
CA ASP A 63 -6.37 8.21 -2.06
C ASP A 63 -5.68 9.41 -2.78
N ASP A 64 -4.83 10.18 -2.08
CA ASP A 64 -4.06 11.27 -2.72
C ASP A 64 -3.14 10.69 -3.81
N PRO A 65 -3.25 11.11 -5.09
CA PRO A 65 -2.54 10.46 -6.18
C PRO A 65 -1.01 10.48 -6.04
N LEU A 66 -0.41 11.55 -5.49
CA LEU A 66 1.05 11.58 -5.29
C LEU A 66 1.50 10.61 -4.20
N LEU A 67 0.75 10.51 -3.11
CA LEU A 67 1.06 9.60 -2.00
C LEU A 67 0.84 8.14 -2.41
N VAL A 68 -0.23 7.85 -3.15
CA VAL A 68 -0.52 6.52 -3.68
C VAL A 68 0.54 6.09 -4.69
N ASP A 69 0.92 6.95 -5.63
CA ASP A 69 1.95 6.62 -6.62
C ASP A 69 3.32 6.45 -5.93
N TYR A 70 3.61 7.25 -4.90
CA TYR A 70 4.82 7.11 -4.08
C TYR A 70 4.91 5.75 -3.38
N ILE A 71 3.87 5.36 -2.62
CA ILE A 71 3.90 4.10 -1.87
C ILE A 71 3.92 2.89 -2.81
N ASN A 72 3.23 2.96 -3.94
CA ASN A 72 3.24 1.89 -4.93
C ASN A 72 4.60 1.79 -5.64
N ALA A 73 5.22 2.91 -6.03
CA ALA A 73 6.56 2.89 -6.62
C ALA A 73 7.59 2.28 -5.65
N LEU A 74 7.51 2.65 -4.37
CA LEU A 74 8.36 2.09 -3.33
C LEU A 74 8.11 0.58 -3.14
N GLY A 75 6.86 0.17 -3.00
CA GLY A 75 6.45 -1.22 -2.82
C GLY A 75 6.83 -2.11 -4.01
N TYR A 76 6.52 -1.69 -5.24
CA TYR A 76 6.85 -2.46 -6.45
C TYR A 76 8.35 -2.59 -6.68
N ARG A 77 9.16 -1.59 -6.29
CA ARG A 77 10.62 -1.73 -6.32
C ARG A 77 11.11 -2.83 -5.37
N LEU A 78 10.51 -2.94 -4.19
CA LEU A 78 10.84 -3.98 -3.22
C LEU A 78 10.37 -5.36 -3.72
N VAL A 79 9.14 -5.48 -4.22
CA VAL A 79 8.60 -6.73 -4.79
C VAL A 79 9.38 -7.18 -6.03
N ALA A 80 9.81 -6.27 -6.91
CA ALA A 80 10.66 -6.63 -8.05
C ALA A 80 12.02 -7.20 -7.62
N SER A 81 12.44 -6.94 -6.38
CA SER A 81 13.71 -7.36 -5.80
C SER A 81 13.56 -8.46 -4.76
N SER A 82 12.36 -9.01 -4.56
CA SER A 82 12.07 -10.03 -3.55
C SER A 82 12.34 -11.45 -4.06
N ASP A 83 12.13 -12.48 -3.23
CA ASP A 83 12.42 -13.87 -3.59
C ASP A 83 11.37 -14.47 -4.54
N HIS A 84 10.12 -14.01 -4.42
CA HIS A 84 9.01 -14.47 -5.23
C HIS A 84 8.22 -13.28 -5.80
N PRO A 85 8.79 -12.55 -6.79
CA PRO A 85 8.12 -11.39 -7.37
C PRO A 85 6.73 -11.74 -7.93
N ASP A 86 5.69 -11.16 -7.33
CA ASP A 86 4.30 -11.30 -7.78
C ASP A 86 3.76 -9.92 -8.20
N PRO A 87 3.30 -9.73 -9.44
CA PRO A 87 2.67 -8.46 -9.85
C PRO A 87 1.33 -8.18 -9.15
N GLY A 88 0.78 -9.15 -8.39
CA GLY A 88 -0.50 -9.03 -7.70
C GLY A 88 -0.50 -8.18 -6.43
N PHE A 89 0.63 -7.58 -6.03
CA PHE A 89 0.68 -6.71 -4.85
C PHE A 89 -0.11 -5.41 -5.05
N THR A 90 -0.79 -4.97 -4.00
CA THR A 90 -1.51 -3.69 -3.93
C THR A 90 -1.09 -2.95 -2.66
N PHE A 91 -0.51 -1.76 -2.81
CA PHE A 91 -0.11 -0.91 -1.68
C PHE A 91 -1.10 0.22 -1.49
N PHE A 92 -1.55 0.43 -0.26
CA PHE A 92 -2.46 1.52 0.08
C PHE A 92 -2.16 2.11 1.45
N ILE A 93 -2.64 3.32 1.66
CA ILE A 93 -2.35 4.09 2.87
C ILE A 93 -3.61 4.20 3.70
N VAL A 94 -3.50 3.83 4.98
CA VAL A 94 -4.58 3.98 5.95
C VAL A 94 -4.51 5.37 6.58
N ARG A 95 -5.64 6.06 6.65
CA ARG A 95 -5.82 7.35 7.30
C ARG A 95 -5.85 7.19 8.83
N ASP A 96 -4.71 6.80 9.38
CA ASP A 96 -4.52 6.57 10.80
C ASP A 96 -3.21 7.21 11.26
N ASP A 97 -3.24 7.94 12.37
CA ASP A 97 -2.09 8.59 13.00
C ASP A 97 -1.25 7.61 13.83
N GLN A 98 -1.74 6.39 14.05
CA GLN A 98 -0.98 5.32 14.67
C GLN A 98 0.14 4.82 13.77
N ILE A 99 1.23 4.39 14.40
CA ILE A 99 2.38 3.83 13.71
C ILE A 99 2.16 2.33 13.52
N ASN A 100 1.67 1.96 12.34
CA ASN A 100 1.45 0.56 11.97
C ASN A 100 1.59 0.35 10.46
N ALA A 101 1.84 -0.90 10.07
CA ALA A 101 1.65 -1.42 8.73
C ALA A 101 1.17 -2.86 8.87
N PHE A 102 0.47 -3.39 7.87
CA PHE A 102 0.05 -4.78 7.90
C PHE A 102 -0.10 -5.35 6.49
N ALA A 103 0.23 -6.62 6.35
CA ALA A 103 -0.15 -7.44 5.23
C ALA A 103 -1.57 -8.01 5.39
N ALA A 104 -2.30 -8.05 4.28
CA ALA A 104 -3.59 -8.69 4.16
C ALA A 104 -3.57 -9.72 3.00
N PRO A 105 -4.49 -10.69 3.00
CA PRO A 105 -4.50 -11.73 1.97
C PRO A 105 -4.63 -11.17 0.56
N GLY A 106 -4.04 -11.87 -0.41
CA GLY A 106 -4.10 -11.50 -1.83
C GLY A 106 -3.09 -10.43 -2.26
N GLY A 107 -2.04 -10.19 -1.47
CA GLY A 107 -0.97 -9.23 -1.81
C GLY A 107 -1.25 -7.79 -1.41
N TYR A 108 -2.25 -7.56 -0.55
CA TYR A 108 -2.60 -6.23 -0.07
C TYR A 108 -1.69 -5.83 1.09
N VAL A 109 -0.98 -4.72 0.98
CA VAL A 109 -0.12 -4.18 2.03
C VAL A 109 -0.60 -2.79 2.38
N ALA A 110 -0.98 -2.63 3.65
CA ALA A 110 -1.49 -1.40 4.20
C ALA A 110 -0.40 -0.68 4.99
N THR A 111 -0.32 0.63 4.85
CA THR A 111 0.61 1.46 5.62
C THR A 111 -0.13 2.60 6.28
N ASN A 112 -0.05 2.72 7.61
CA ASN A 112 -0.66 3.86 8.28
C ASN A 112 0.11 5.14 7.95
N ALA A 113 -0.61 6.24 7.79
CA ALA A 113 -0.03 7.56 7.60
C ALA A 113 0.89 7.97 8.76
N GLY A 114 0.56 7.56 10.00
CA GLY A 114 1.40 7.72 11.18
C GLY A 114 2.80 7.13 11.00
N LEU A 115 2.93 5.94 10.41
CA LEU A 115 4.22 5.33 10.10
C LEU A 115 5.04 6.21 9.14
N ILE A 116 4.44 6.63 8.03
CA ILE A 116 5.13 7.46 7.02
C ILE A 116 5.63 8.77 7.63
N THR A 117 4.81 9.41 8.48
CA THR A 117 5.16 10.69 9.13
C THR A 117 6.17 10.56 10.27
N ALA A 118 6.41 9.34 10.77
CA ALA A 118 7.35 9.04 11.85
C ALA A 118 8.74 8.61 11.35
N MET A 119 8.87 8.10 10.12
CA MET A 119 10.17 7.68 9.57
C MET A 119 11.07 8.88 9.23
N ASP A 120 12.35 8.76 9.56
CA ASP A 120 13.34 9.80 9.29
C ASP A 120 13.84 9.74 7.85
N THR A 121 13.90 8.53 7.26
CA THR A 121 14.37 8.29 5.89
C THR A 121 13.44 7.36 5.11
N GLU A 122 13.53 7.41 3.78
CA GLU A 122 12.82 6.47 2.91
C GLU A 122 13.25 5.03 3.17
N ASP A 123 14.54 4.81 3.46
CA ASP A 123 15.11 3.49 3.71
C ASP A 123 14.47 2.82 4.94
N GLU A 124 14.10 3.59 5.97
CA GLU A 124 13.39 3.05 7.15
C GLU A 124 11.97 2.61 6.79
N LEU A 125 11.25 3.43 6.02
CA LEU A 125 9.92 3.06 5.52
C LEU A 125 9.99 1.82 4.62
N ALA A 126 10.99 1.77 3.74
CA ALA A 126 11.26 0.63 2.87
C ALA A 126 11.57 -0.64 3.68
N GLY A 127 12.28 -0.50 4.81
CA GLY A 127 12.55 -1.60 5.73
C GLY A 127 11.26 -2.21 6.30
N VAL A 128 10.30 -1.37 6.71
CA VAL A 128 8.99 -1.85 7.18
C VAL A 128 8.20 -2.50 6.05
N LEU A 129 8.16 -1.89 4.86
CA LEU A 129 7.46 -2.49 3.71
C LEU A 129 8.07 -3.82 3.26
N ALA A 130 9.40 -3.94 3.29
CA ALA A 130 10.09 -5.20 2.96
C ALA A 130 9.76 -6.31 3.96
N HIS A 131 9.56 -5.95 5.23
CA HIS A 131 9.06 -6.86 6.27
C HIS A 131 7.63 -7.33 5.94
N GLU A 132 6.70 -6.41 5.64
CA GLU A 132 5.31 -6.76 5.28
C GLU A 132 5.22 -7.61 4.00
N ILE A 133 6.02 -7.28 2.98
CA ILE A 133 6.13 -8.08 1.75
C ILE A 133 6.57 -9.50 2.09
N SER A 134 7.52 -9.66 3.02
CA SER A 134 7.99 -10.96 3.48
C SER A 134 6.87 -11.76 4.16
N HIS A 135 5.97 -11.13 4.93
CA HIS A 135 4.80 -11.84 5.48
C HIS A 135 3.87 -12.40 4.40
N VAL A 136 3.68 -11.67 3.31
CA VAL A 136 2.87 -12.11 2.17
C VAL A 136 3.55 -13.26 1.44
N GLU A 137 4.82 -13.10 1.03
CA GLU A 137 5.56 -14.11 0.26
C GLU A 137 5.71 -15.42 1.02
N GLN A 138 5.99 -15.31 2.33
CA GLN A 138 6.16 -16.48 3.20
C GLN A 138 4.81 -17.03 3.69
N GLN A 139 3.69 -16.51 3.19
CA GLN A 139 2.33 -16.96 3.51
C GLN A 139 2.06 -17.07 5.02
N HIS A 140 2.68 -16.20 5.84
CA HIS A 140 2.59 -16.29 7.31
C HIS A 140 1.14 -16.25 7.80
N ILE A 141 0.30 -15.44 7.14
CA ILE A 141 -1.14 -15.37 7.43
C ILE A 141 -1.81 -16.74 7.23
N LEU A 142 -1.60 -17.38 6.08
CA LEU A 142 -2.22 -18.68 5.77
C LEU A 142 -1.69 -19.80 6.68
N ARG A 143 -0.38 -19.80 6.97
CA ARG A 143 0.24 -20.75 7.90
C ARG A 143 -0.33 -20.61 9.32
N ALA A 144 -0.45 -19.38 9.81
CA ALA A 144 -1.05 -19.10 11.12
C ALA A 144 -2.52 -19.59 11.20
N PHE A 145 -3.29 -19.45 10.13
CA PHE A 145 -4.66 -19.98 10.06
C PHE A 145 -4.71 -21.50 10.04
N GLU A 146 -3.82 -22.15 9.28
CA GLU A 146 -3.71 -23.61 9.23
C GLU A 146 -3.42 -24.20 10.62
N ASP A 147 -2.46 -23.61 11.33
CA ASP A 147 -2.04 -24.04 12.66
C ASP A 147 -3.15 -23.93 13.71
N GLN A 148 -4.08 -22.99 13.52
CA GLN A 148 -5.22 -22.82 14.43
C GLN A 148 -6.29 -23.92 14.29
N LYS A 149 -6.21 -24.81 13.28
CA LYS A 149 -7.01 -26.05 13.06
C LYS A 149 -8.54 -25.99 13.28
N LYS A 150 -9.12 -24.83 13.54
CA LYS A 150 -10.51 -24.62 14.00
C LYS A 150 -11.21 -23.44 13.33
N MET A 151 -10.53 -22.70 12.46
CA MET A 151 -11.12 -21.55 11.79
C MET A 151 -11.41 -21.90 10.33
N SER A 152 -12.69 -21.86 9.96
CA SER A 152 -13.10 -21.96 8.58
C SER A 152 -12.90 -20.61 7.88
N ILE A 153 -12.52 -20.62 6.59
CA ILE A 153 -12.35 -19.42 5.77
C ILE A 153 -13.55 -18.45 5.85
N PRO A 154 -14.82 -18.89 5.94
CA PRO A 154 -15.96 -17.98 6.17
C PRO A 154 -15.86 -17.11 7.43
N ILE A 155 -15.16 -17.57 8.47
CA ILE A 155 -14.95 -16.81 9.71
C ILE A 155 -13.88 -15.72 9.51
N MET A 156 -12.81 -16.01 8.74
CA MET A 156 -11.84 -15.01 8.27
C MET A 156 -12.56 -13.93 7.43
N LEU A 157 -13.43 -14.36 6.52
CA LEU A 157 -14.23 -13.49 5.65
C LEU A 157 -15.23 -12.60 6.41
N GLY A 158 -15.68 -13.00 7.61
CA GLY A 158 -16.65 -12.25 8.42
C GLY A 158 -16.04 -11.29 9.45
N MET A 159 -14.76 -11.44 9.79
CA MET A 159 -14.13 -10.71 10.91
C MET A 159 -13.85 -9.24 10.60
N LEU A 160 -13.61 -8.90 9.33
CA LEU A 160 -13.13 -7.57 8.93
C LEU A 160 -14.23 -6.52 8.83
N GLY A 161 -15.43 -6.90 8.35
CA GLY A 161 -16.56 -5.97 8.29
C GLY A 161 -17.09 -5.54 9.66
N VAL A 162 -16.77 -6.31 10.72
CA VAL A 162 -17.07 -5.94 12.12
C VAL A 162 -15.99 -5.02 12.70
N MET A 163 -14.71 -5.14 12.28
CA MET A 163 -13.62 -4.27 12.72
C MET A 163 -13.82 -2.83 12.25
N ILE A 164 -14.23 -2.66 11.00
CA ILE A 164 -14.43 -1.33 10.41
C ILE A 164 -15.70 -0.67 10.97
N ALA A 165 -16.78 -1.44 11.18
CA ALA A 165 -18.02 -0.95 11.75
C ALA A 165 -17.95 -0.56 13.23
N SER A 166 -16.94 -1.05 13.99
CA SER A 166 -16.80 -0.78 15.43
C SER A 166 -15.89 0.41 15.76
N ALA A 167 -15.04 0.86 14.83
CA ALA A 167 -14.13 1.99 15.07
C ALA A 167 -14.82 3.37 15.16
N HIS A 168 -16.08 3.50 14.71
CA HIS A 168 -16.73 4.81 14.52
C HIS A 168 -18.19 4.95 14.99
N ARG A 169 -18.73 4.03 15.80
CA ARG A 169 -20.14 4.13 16.28
C ARG A 169 -20.21 4.41 17.78
N THR A 170 -20.79 5.55 18.15
CA THR A 170 -20.98 6.01 19.54
C THR A 170 -22.41 5.76 20.07
N ASP A 171 -23.11 4.74 19.57
CA ASP A 171 -24.50 4.45 19.98
C ASP A 171 -24.55 3.34 21.05
N ASP A 172 -25.49 3.39 21.99
CA ASP A 172 -25.60 2.42 23.10
C ASP A 172 -25.81 0.95 22.66
N ALA A 173 -26.40 0.73 21.48
CA ALA A 173 -26.49 -0.59 20.86
C ALA A 173 -25.15 -1.06 20.25
N ALA A 174 -24.29 -0.11 19.85
CA ALA A 174 -22.94 -0.37 19.37
C ALA A 174 -22.01 -0.79 20.52
N ALA A 175 -22.22 -0.32 21.76
CA ALA A 175 -21.45 -0.80 22.92
C ALA A 175 -21.63 -2.31 23.19
N ALA A 176 -22.85 -2.83 23.00
CA ALA A 176 -23.13 -4.27 23.12
C ALA A 176 -22.56 -5.09 21.94
N ALA A 177 -22.60 -4.53 20.72
CA ALA A 177 -21.97 -5.11 19.54
C ALA A 177 -20.43 -5.06 19.62
N MET A 178 -19.87 -4.01 20.22
CA MET A 178 -18.44 -3.88 20.53
C MET A 178 -18.04 -4.94 21.53
N MET A 179 -18.72 -5.11 22.67
CA MET A 179 -18.34 -6.16 23.62
C MET A 179 -18.33 -7.57 23.02
N THR A 180 -19.19 -7.87 22.06
CA THR A 180 -19.25 -9.19 21.41
C THR A 180 -18.30 -9.29 20.21
N GLY A 181 -18.14 -8.21 19.44
CA GLY A 181 -17.26 -8.12 18.27
C GLY A 181 -15.79 -7.95 18.65
N THR A 182 -15.46 -7.00 19.53
CA THR A 182 -14.08 -6.77 20.01
C THR A 182 -13.57 -7.95 20.82
N SER A 183 -14.41 -8.68 21.58
CA SER A 183 -13.94 -9.89 22.28
C SER A 183 -13.62 -11.04 21.31
N LEU A 184 -14.34 -11.15 20.18
CA LEU A 184 -14.00 -12.10 19.11
C LEU A 184 -12.80 -11.65 18.26
N ILE A 185 -12.61 -10.34 18.07
CA ILE A 185 -11.47 -9.74 17.33
C ILE A 185 -10.19 -9.80 18.18
N GLN A 186 -10.26 -9.45 19.46
CA GLN A 186 -9.14 -9.47 20.40
C GLN A 186 -8.72 -10.89 20.77
N GLN A 187 -9.62 -11.87 20.69
CA GLN A 187 -9.26 -13.30 20.76
C GLN A 187 -8.65 -13.86 19.46
N ARG A 188 -8.75 -13.13 18.34
CA ARG A 188 -8.37 -13.62 17.00
C ARG A 188 -7.39 -12.72 16.27
N GLN A 189 -6.68 -11.84 16.98
CA GLN A 189 -5.49 -11.19 16.44
C GLN A 189 -4.57 -12.29 15.89
N ILE A 190 -4.14 -12.13 14.64
CA ILE A 190 -3.17 -13.03 14.02
C ILE A 190 -1.82 -12.66 14.63
N ASN A 191 -1.51 -13.24 15.78
CA ASN A 191 -0.20 -13.06 16.38
C ASN A 191 0.78 -13.92 15.60
N PHE A 192 1.64 -13.28 14.81
CA PHE A 192 2.74 -13.97 14.17
C PHE A 192 3.66 -14.59 15.22
N THR A 193 4.12 -15.80 14.96
CA THR A 193 5.04 -16.46 15.89
C THR A 193 6.39 -15.75 15.86
N ARG A 194 7.19 -15.93 16.92
CA ARG A 194 8.58 -15.44 16.92
C ARG A 194 9.42 -16.00 15.76
N GLY A 195 9.03 -17.16 15.23
CA GLY A 195 9.66 -17.75 14.05
C GLY A 195 9.32 -16.97 12.78
N ASP A 196 8.04 -16.64 12.59
CA ASP A 196 7.56 -15.86 11.45
C ASP A 196 8.22 -14.47 11.40
N GLU A 197 8.32 -13.79 12.54
CA GLU A 197 8.99 -12.49 12.64
C GLU A 197 10.48 -12.57 12.27
N ALA A 198 11.19 -13.59 12.78
CA ALA A 198 12.62 -13.76 12.46
C ALA A 198 12.84 -14.16 10.99
N GLU A 199 11.90 -14.87 10.39
CA GLU A 199 11.88 -15.18 8.96
C GLU A 199 11.62 -13.93 8.12
N ALA A 200 10.61 -13.13 8.48
CA ALA A 200 10.28 -11.87 7.81
C ALA A 200 11.41 -10.84 7.92
N ASP A 201 12.00 -10.66 9.10
CA ASP A 201 13.17 -9.79 9.31
C ASP A 201 14.33 -10.20 8.37
N ARG A 202 14.61 -11.51 8.30
CA ARG A 202 15.70 -12.05 7.49
C ARG A 202 15.47 -11.84 6.00
N VAL A 203 14.29 -12.20 5.49
CA VAL A 203 13.93 -12.07 4.07
C VAL A 203 13.84 -10.59 3.70
N GLY A 204 13.20 -9.78 4.54
CA GLY A 204 13.02 -8.35 4.33
C GLY A 204 14.35 -7.60 4.23
N ILE A 205 15.33 -7.89 5.10
CA ILE A 205 16.67 -7.26 5.01
C ILE A 205 17.37 -7.63 3.70
N GLN A 206 17.21 -8.86 3.22
CA GLN A 206 17.78 -9.30 1.94
C GLN A 206 17.11 -8.60 0.76
N THR A 207 15.77 -8.49 0.77
CA THR A 207 14.99 -7.75 -0.23
C THR A 207 15.35 -6.27 -0.25
N LEU A 208 15.48 -5.64 0.93
CA LEU A 208 15.89 -4.25 1.09
C LEU A 208 17.27 -4.00 0.46
N ALA A 209 18.23 -4.88 0.74
CA ALA A 209 19.58 -4.82 0.17
C ALA A 209 19.58 -4.99 -1.35
N ARG A 210 18.82 -5.97 -1.87
CA ARG A 210 18.68 -6.21 -3.32
C ARG A 210 18.04 -5.04 -4.05
N ALA A 211 17.07 -4.38 -3.41
CA ALA A 211 16.40 -3.19 -3.94
C ALA A 211 17.25 -1.91 -3.87
N GLY A 212 18.49 -1.98 -3.35
CA GLY A 212 19.41 -0.83 -3.25
C GLY A 212 18.99 0.18 -2.18
N PHE A 213 18.43 -0.28 -1.06
CA PHE A 213 18.24 0.50 0.16
C PHE A 213 19.30 0.09 1.20
N ASP A 214 19.52 0.93 2.22
CA ASP A 214 20.41 0.57 3.34
C ASP A 214 19.83 -0.60 4.17
N PRO A 215 20.50 -1.77 4.24
CA PRO A 215 20.05 -2.90 5.04
C PRO A 215 19.96 -2.60 6.54
N MET A 216 20.71 -1.60 7.02
CA MET A 216 20.64 -1.15 8.42
C MET A 216 19.34 -0.40 8.74
N ALA A 217 18.63 0.10 7.72
CA ALA A 217 17.47 0.94 7.92
C ALA A 217 16.27 0.19 8.51
N MET A 218 16.17 -1.14 8.33
CA MET A 218 15.17 -1.93 9.08
C MET A 218 15.42 -1.85 10.59
N ALA A 219 16.68 -1.96 11.02
CA ALA A 219 17.02 -1.77 12.43
C ALA A 219 16.78 -0.32 12.89
N GLY A 220 17.01 0.67 12.01
CA GLY A 220 16.65 2.07 12.25
C GLY A 220 15.15 2.24 12.50
N ALA A 221 14.31 1.71 11.62
CA ALA A 221 12.86 1.70 11.76
C ALA A 221 12.43 1.10 13.11
N PHE A 222 12.96 -0.06 13.49
CA PHE A 222 12.67 -0.68 14.79
C PHE A 222 13.06 0.20 15.98
N GLN A 223 14.17 0.94 15.88
CA GLN A 223 14.58 1.91 16.90
C GLN A 223 13.62 3.11 16.95
N THR A 224 13.17 3.60 15.81
CA THR A 224 12.15 4.66 15.70
C THR A 224 10.84 4.23 16.34
N LEU A 225 10.36 3.01 16.04
CA LEU A 225 9.18 2.41 16.68
C LEU A 225 9.33 2.32 18.21
N GLN A 226 10.45 1.78 18.68
CA GLN A 226 10.75 1.68 20.11
C GLN A 226 10.79 3.07 20.79
N LYS A 227 11.32 4.09 20.11
CA LYS A 227 11.39 5.45 20.62
C LYS A 227 10.00 6.06 20.77
N VAL A 228 9.16 5.96 19.75
CA VAL A 228 7.80 6.53 19.79
C VAL A 228 6.94 5.84 20.86
N MET A 229 7.02 4.52 20.97
CA MET A 229 6.28 3.77 22.00
C MET A 229 6.66 4.20 23.42
N ARG A 230 7.95 4.45 23.69
CA ARG A 230 8.42 4.93 25.00
C ARG A 230 7.96 6.35 25.32
N VAL A 231 7.92 7.23 24.32
CA VAL A 231 7.54 8.65 24.51
C VAL A 231 6.05 8.80 24.85
N ASN A 232 5.20 7.93 24.31
CA ASN A 232 3.76 7.96 24.61
C ASN A 232 3.41 7.39 26.00
N GLY A 233 4.39 6.87 26.76
CA GLY A 233 4.17 6.33 28.10
C GLY A 233 3.28 5.08 28.14
N ILE A 234 3.02 4.46 26.98
CA ILE A 234 2.22 3.24 26.86
C ILE A 234 3.20 2.08 26.67
N ASP A 235 3.55 1.39 27.75
CA ASP A 235 4.06 0.02 27.68
C ASP A 235 2.90 -0.86 27.20
N ILE A 236 2.69 -0.94 25.89
CA ILE A 236 1.75 -1.90 25.30
C ILE A 236 2.38 -3.28 25.51
N PRO A 237 1.76 -4.19 26.28
CA PRO A 237 2.25 -5.56 26.42
C PRO A 237 2.50 -6.20 25.05
N GLU A 238 3.62 -6.91 24.91
CA GLU A 238 4.11 -7.56 23.67
C GLU A 238 3.03 -8.36 22.92
N PHE A 239 1.99 -8.84 23.61
CA PHE A 239 0.89 -9.63 23.03
C PHE A 239 -0.17 -8.82 22.26
N LEU A 240 -0.23 -7.49 22.44
CA LEU A 240 -1.23 -6.61 21.79
C LEU A 240 -0.75 -5.97 20.50
N LEU A 241 0.50 -6.24 20.09
CA LEU A 241 1.11 -5.77 18.86
C LEU A 241 1.10 -6.91 17.84
N ASP A 242 0.68 -6.62 16.61
CA ASP A 242 0.68 -7.61 15.53
C ASP A 242 2.12 -8.10 15.23
N HIS A 243 3.14 -7.24 15.48
CA HIS A 243 4.57 -7.53 15.36
C HIS A 243 5.35 -7.12 16.63
N PRO A 244 5.62 -8.04 17.58
CA PRO A 244 6.31 -7.71 18.82
C PRO A 244 7.77 -7.30 18.59
N LEU A 245 8.14 -6.10 19.06
CA LEU A 245 9.49 -5.54 18.95
C LEU A 245 10.25 -5.71 20.26
N ASP A 246 11.37 -6.44 20.21
CA ASP A 246 12.29 -6.56 21.33
C ASP A 246 13.71 -6.08 20.96
N THR A 247 14.55 -5.92 21.98
CA THR A 247 15.95 -5.53 21.78
C THR A 247 16.76 -6.57 21.02
N LYS A 248 16.30 -7.84 21.00
CA LYS A 248 16.95 -8.94 20.31
C LYS A 248 16.74 -8.84 18.80
N ARG A 249 15.55 -8.51 18.32
CA ARG A 249 15.25 -8.25 16.90
C ARG A 249 16.07 -7.11 16.35
N ILE A 250 16.20 -6.01 17.10
CA ILE A 250 17.06 -4.88 16.71
C ILE A 250 18.53 -5.35 16.56
N ALA A 251 19.03 -6.14 17.51
CA ALA A 251 20.39 -6.66 17.44
C ALA A 251 20.59 -7.66 16.30
N ASP A 252 19.61 -8.54 16.05
CA ASP A 252 19.65 -9.54 14.97
C ASP A 252 19.60 -8.85 13.59
N ALA A 253 18.71 -7.87 13.42
CA ALA A 253 18.62 -7.06 12.20
C ALA A 253 19.95 -6.36 11.89
N LYS A 254 20.59 -5.74 12.90
CA LYS A 254 21.93 -5.14 12.75
C LYS A 254 22.99 -6.16 12.35
N SER A 255 23.02 -7.31 13.03
CA SER A 255 23.97 -8.39 12.73
C SER A 255 23.82 -8.89 11.28
N ARG A 256 22.58 -9.06 10.82
CA ARG A 256 22.28 -9.49 9.43
C ARG A 256 22.69 -8.45 8.40
N ALA A 257 22.35 -7.19 8.65
CA ALA A 257 22.74 -6.08 7.79
C ALA A 257 24.27 -5.98 7.66
N GLU A 258 25.01 -6.13 8.76
CA GLU A 258 26.48 -6.15 8.74
C GLU A 258 27.05 -7.34 7.95
N GLN A 259 26.40 -8.50 7.97
CA GLN A 259 26.82 -9.68 7.19
C GLN A 259 26.67 -9.52 5.68
N LEU A 260 25.79 -8.63 5.21
CA LEU A 260 25.61 -8.34 3.78
C LEU A 260 26.74 -7.46 3.21
N GLY A 261 27.66 -6.98 4.07
CA GLY A 261 28.87 -6.28 3.63
C GLY A 261 28.62 -4.87 3.09
N CYS A 262 27.44 -4.31 3.31
CA CYS A 262 27.11 -2.97 2.87
C CYS A 262 27.87 -1.92 3.69
N PRO A 263 28.53 -0.94 3.06
CA PRO A 263 29.21 0.13 3.80
C PRO A 263 28.18 0.80 4.71
N LYS A 264 28.54 0.97 5.99
CA LYS A 264 27.75 1.74 6.94
C LYS A 264 27.46 3.07 6.28
N THR A 265 26.19 3.37 5.98
CA THR A 265 25.82 4.76 5.84
C THR A 265 26.25 5.39 7.16
N THR A 266 27.16 6.36 7.10
CA THR A 266 27.39 7.21 8.26
C THR A 266 26.13 8.05 8.40
N HIS A 267 25.09 7.46 8.99
CA HIS A 267 24.14 8.23 9.75
C HIS A 267 24.98 9.00 10.76
N VAL A 268 25.06 10.32 10.57
CA VAL A 268 25.67 11.22 11.53
C VAL A 268 24.95 10.99 12.85
N ARG A 269 25.58 10.24 13.76
CA ARG A 269 25.05 9.98 15.10
C ARG A 269 24.91 11.31 15.82
N GLY A 270 23.68 11.67 16.21
CA GLY A 270 23.47 12.63 17.29
C GLY A 270 24.12 12.13 18.58
N ALA A 271 24.96 12.95 19.20
CA ALA A 271 25.61 12.68 20.49
C ALA A 271 24.59 12.77 21.66
N PRO A 272 24.91 12.25 22.87
CA PRO A 272 23.92 11.80 23.84
C PRO A 272 23.21 12.96 24.55
N ALA A 273 21.93 12.74 24.88
CA ALA A 273 21.11 13.63 25.69
C ALA A 273 21.64 13.68 27.13
N SER A 274 21.86 14.88 27.66
CA SER A 274 22.08 15.13 29.09
C SER A 274 20.76 15.50 29.76
N ASP A 275 20.50 14.86 30.90
CA ASP A 275 19.36 15.02 31.81
C ASP A 275 18.95 16.48 32.07
N ALA A 276 17.66 16.76 31.92
CA ALA A 276 16.92 17.72 32.75
C ALA A 276 15.42 17.46 32.61
N GLY A 277 14.78 17.08 33.72
CA GLY A 277 13.34 16.80 33.79
C GLY A 277 12.49 18.07 33.74
N GLY A 278 11.25 17.90 33.25
CA GLY A 278 10.19 18.89 33.33
C GLY A 278 9.10 18.61 32.28
N GLY A 279 7.99 18.00 32.71
CA GLY A 279 6.92 17.50 31.85
C GLY A 279 6.24 18.56 30.98
N GLY A 280 6.14 18.24 29.69
CA GLY A 280 5.35 18.88 28.65
C GLY A 280 5.57 18.10 27.35
N LEU A 281 4.52 17.84 26.57
CA LEU A 281 4.60 17.13 25.29
C LEU A 281 5.60 17.83 24.35
N ASP A 282 6.80 17.28 24.24
CA ASP A 282 7.91 17.78 23.43
C ASP A 282 7.99 16.99 22.12
N LEU A 283 7.62 17.65 21.03
CA LEU A 283 7.71 17.16 19.64
C LEU A 283 8.95 17.72 18.92
N THR A 284 9.96 18.21 19.64
CA THR A 284 11.17 18.78 19.04
C THR A 284 12.33 17.77 19.05
N LEU A 285 12.69 17.26 17.88
CA LEU A 285 13.96 16.59 17.66
C LEU A 285 14.82 17.48 16.75
N SER A 286 15.77 18.14 17.39
CA SER A 286 16.64 19.18 16.86
C SER A 286 17.52 18.67 15.71
N SER A 287 17.45 19.32 14.55
CA SER A 287 18.33 19.07 13.41
C SER A 287 19.61 19.90 13.52
N ARG A 288 20.78 19.33 13.18
CA ARG A 288 22.02 20.11 13.00
C ARG A 288 22.55 19.97 11.59
N ARG A 289 22.87 21.14 11.03
CA ARG A 289 23.35 21.44 9.67
C ARG A 289 24.60 20.67 9.27
N LEU A 290 24.67 20.30 7.99
CA LEU A 290 25.92 20.19 7.26
C LEU A 290 25.78 20.82 5.87
N ASP A 291 26.84 21.53 5.49
CA ASP A 291 26.90 22.55 4.46
C ASP A 291 26.69 22.03 3.02
N ALA A 292 26.32 23.01 2.17
CA ALA A 292 26.05 22.86 0.76
C ALA A 292 27.31 22.50 -0.04
N ASP A 293 27.16 21.56 -0.96
CA ASP A 293 27.85 21.67 -2.24
C ASP A 293 26.89 21.25 -3.36
N ALA A 294 26.93 22.03 -4.44
CA ALA A 294 25.93 22.12 -5.49
C ALA A 294 26.50 21.60 -6.82
N SER A 295 25.86 20.57 -7.36
CA SER A 295 25.85 20.11 -8.77
C SER A 295 25.18 18.72 -8.74
N SER A 296 24.28 18.29 -9.62
CA SER A 296 24.02 18.58 -11.03
C SER A 296 22.72 17.88 -11.47
N GLY A 297 21.97 18.47 -12.40
CA GLY A 297 21.18 17.73 -13.40
C GLY A 297 19.68 17.52 -13.13
N PRO A 298 18.85 17.45 -14.19
CA PRO A 298 17.39 17.50 -14.11
C PRO A 298 16.84 16.19 -13.54
N VAL A 299 15.86 16.29 -12.65
CA VAL A 299 15.29 15.15 -11.93
C VAL A 299 13.87 14.92 -12.44
N ASP A 300 13.74 13.99 -13.38
CA ASP A 300 12.47 13.51 -13.92
C ASP A 300 12.01 12.22 -13.22
N GLU A 301 10.81 11.73 -13.55
CA GLU A 301 10.25 10.45 -13.08
C GLU A 301 11.18 9.27 -13.44
N ALA A 302 11.96 9.41 -14.53
CA ALA A 302 13.00 8.47 -14.91
C ALA A 302 14.22 8.54 -13.98
N SER A 303 14.37 9.52 -13.11
CA SER A 303 15.41 9.58 -12.06
C SER A 303 15.01 8.82 -10.79
N ALA A 304 13.71 8.65 -10.52
CA ALA A 304 13.23 7.70 -9.50
C ALA A 304 13.45 6.25 -9.96
N ILE A 305 13.34 6.01 -11.27
CA ILE A 305 13.61 4.71 -11.92
C ILE A 305 15.13 4.51 -12.19
N ALA A 306 15.90 5.52 -12.58
CA ALA A 306 17.34 5.40 -12.85
C ALA A 306 18.19 5.40 -11.56
N ALA A 307 17.70 6.00 -10.46
CA ALA A 307 18.26 5.77 -9.13
C ALA A 307 17.95 4.34 -8.58
N SER A 308 17.24 3.51 -9.36
CA SER A 308 17.01 2.10 -9.04
C SER A 308 18.08 1.13 -9.57
N ASP A 309 18.95 1.58 -10.48
CA ASP A 309 20.00 0.73 -11.08
C ASP A 309 21.33 0.68 -10.30
N ALA A 310 21.35 1.11 -9.03
CA ALA A 310 22.61 1.20 -8.27
C ALA A 310 23.12 -0.12 -7.65
N ALA A 311 22.43 -1.26 -7.85
CA ALA A 311 22.90 -2.55 -7.31
C ALA A 311 22.74 -3.68 -8.33
N THR A 312 23.84 -4.08 -8.97
CA THR A 312 23.93 -5.39 -9.63
C THR A 312 24.07 -6.48 -8.56
N VAL A 313 23.07 -7.37 -8.48
CA VAL A 313 23.06 -8.56 -7.61
C VAL A 313 23.58 -9.77 -8.39
N THR A 314 24.64 -10.41 -7.91
CA THR A 314 25.09 -11.72 -8.42
C THR A 314 24.79 -12.81 -7.40
N VAL A 315 24.02 -13.82 -7.83
CA VAL A 315 23.74 -15.04 -7.05
C VAL A 315 24.72 -16.12 -7.51
N ALA A 316 25.55 -16.65 -6.60
CA ALA A 316 26.43 -17.78 -6.91
C ALA A 316 25.69 -19.11 -6.73
N GLU A 317 25.87 -20.05 -7.67
CA GLU A 317 25.26 -21.39 -7.60
C GLU A 317 25.83 -22.27 -6.48
N HIS A 318 25.00 -23.22 -6.03
CA HIS A 318 25.16 -24.08 -4.86
C HIS A 318 26.50 -24.83 -4.77
N GLY A 319 27.14 -24.75 -3.61
CA GLY A 319 28.00 -25.82 -3.08
C GLY A 319 27.22 -26.62 -2.03
N GLU A 320 27.33 -27.95 -2.06
CA GLU A 320 26.58 -28.89 -1.22
C GLU A 320 26.70 -28.57 0.30
N GLY A 321 25.66 -27.94 0.85
CA GLY A 321 25.52 -27.68 2.28
C GLY A 321 24.37 -26.71 2.54
N LYS A 322 23.47 -27.03 3.48
CA LYS A 322 22.27 -26.26 3.88
C LYS A 322 22.60 -24.87 4.47
N ALA A 323 23.17 -23.97 3.69
CA ALA A 323 23.31 -22.56 4.01
C ALA A 323 22.56 -21.72 2.96
N LEU A 324 21.87 -20.68 3.41
CA LEU A 324 21.19 -19.71 2.55
C LEU A 324 22.17 -19.16 1.50
N PRO A 325 21.72 -18.86 0.27
CA PRO A 325 22.58 -18.32 -0.77
C PRO A 325 23.28 -17.04 -0.28
N ARG A 326 24.59 -16.95 -0.52
CA ARG A 326 25.38 -15.76 -0.21
C ARG A 326 25.06 -14.71 -1.27
N VAL A 327 24.08 -13.86 -1.00
CA VAL A 327 23.78 -12.69 -1.82
C VAL A 327 24.95 -11.72 -1.65
N THR A 328 25.66 -11.42 -2.73
CA THR A 328 26.70 -10.39 -2.74
C THR A 328 26.14 -9.16 -3.43
N VAL A 329 25.97 -8.08 -2.65
CA VAL A 329 25.54 -6.76 -3.16
C VAL A 329 26.79 -6.01 -3.59
N ALA A 330 26.94 -5.74 -4.89
CA ALA A 330 28.18 -5.17 -5.44
C ALA A 330 28.48 -3.73 -4.94
N ALA A 331 27.48 -3.01 -4.44
CA ALA A 331 27.65 -1.85 -3.57
C ALA A 331 26.27 -1.40 -3.04
N CYS A 332 26.08 -1.32 -1.71
CA CYS A 332 25.05 -0.44 -1.16
C CYS A 332 25.56 1.00 -1.33
N ALA A 333 25.34 1.62 -2.49
CA ALA A 333 25.68 3.02 -2.67
C ALA A 333 24.73 3.88 -1.82
N PRO A 334 25.22 4.86 -1.04
CA PRO A 334 24.35 5.80 -0.35
C PRO A 334 23.45 6.49 -1.38
N ARG A 335 22.14 6.47 -1.16
CA ARG A 335 21.21 7.15 -2.06
C ARG A 335 21.51 8.65 -2.12
N GLY A 336 21.42 9.20 -3.33
CA GLY A 336 21.66 10.62 -3.55
C GLY A 336 20.65 11.48 -2.78
N LYS A 337 21.07 12.69 -2.40
CA LYS A 337 20.25 13.69 -1.67
C LYS A 337 18.85 13.94 -2.28
N ALA A 338 18.67 13.69 -3.59
CA ALA A 338 17.41 13.89 -4.31
C ALA A 338 16.30 12.92 -3.89
N VAL A 339 16.62 11.64 -3.62
CA VAL A 339 15.63 10.63 -3.23
C VAL A 339 15.08 10.92 -1.83
N GLN A 340 15.98 11.21 -0.89
CA GLN A 340 15.61 11.65 0.46
C GLN A 340 14.75 12.92 0.41
N ALA A 341 15.08 13.89 -0.46
CA ALA A 341 14.28 15.10 -0.62
C ALA A 341 12.85 14.83 -1.13
N TYR A 342 12.65 13.83 -2.01
CA TYR A 342 11.31 13.44 -2.47
C TYR A 342 10.48 12.79 -1.35
N PHE A 343 11.08 11.88 -0.59
CA PHE A 343 10.42 11.28 0.58
C PHE A 343 9.98 12.34 1.59
N GLU A 344 10.84 13.31 1.92
CA GLU A 344 10.49 14.38 2.85
C GLU A 344 9.30 15.22 2.35
N LEU A 345 9.21 15.50 1.05
CA LEU A 345 8.03 16.16 0.47
C LEU A 345 6.77 15.30 0.66
N MET A 346 6.85 14.00 0.41
CA MET A 346 5.71 13.08 0.59
C MET A 346 5.33 12.96 2.08
N ARG A 347 6.30 12.94 2.99
CA ARG A 347 6.08 12.93 4.43
C ARG A 347 5.30 14.15 4.89
N GLU A 348 5.69 15.35 4.45
CA GLU A 348 4.98 16.57 4.82
C GLU A 348 3.62 16.71 4.12
N ARG A 349 3.48 16.20 2.89
CA ARG A 349 2.17 16.06 2.22
C ARG A 349 1.23 15.15 3.01
N MET A 350 1.74 14.01 3.49
CA MET A 350 0.99 13.08 4.33
C MET A 350 0.55 13.74 5.64
N ARG A 351 1.46 14.46 6.31
CA ARG A 351 1.16 15.18 7.56
C ARG A 351 0.00 16.16 7.41
N VAL A 352 -0.06 16.88 6.28
CA VAL A 352 -1.19 17.78 5.97
C VAL A 352 -2.46 16.99 5.65
N GLN A 353 -2.35 15.89 4.92
CA GLN A 353 -3.50 15.07 4.47
C GLN A 353 -4.25 14.40 5.63
N ILE A 354 -3.56 14.04 6.71
CA ILE A 354 -4.15 13.41 7.91
C ILE A 354 -4.44 14.40 9.03
N ALA A 355 -4.17 15.69 8.83
CA ALA A 355 -4.40 16.69 9.85
C ALA A 355 -5.89 16.79 10.19
N LYS A 356 -6.24 16.62 11.48
CA LYS A 356 -7.62 16.73 11.98
C LYS A 356 -8.22 18.13 11.81
N SER A 357 -7.38 19.16 11.63
CA SER A 357 -7.80 20.55 11.45
C SER A 357 -6.82 21.30 10.55
N PRO A 358 -7.30 21.92 9.44
CA PRO A 358 -6.49 22.77 8.58
C PRO A 358 -5.81 23.91 9.34
N THR A 359 -6.53 24.56 10.26
CA THR A 359 -6.00 25.64 11.09
C THR A 359 -4.88 25.17 12.02
N ALA A 360 -5.03 23.97 12.60
CA ALA A 360 -4.03 23.42 13.52
C ALA A 360 -2.73 23.10 12.78
N VAL A 361 -2.79 22.42 11.62
CA VAL A 361 -1.58 22.10 10.85
C VAL A 361 -0.93 23.35 10.26
N ARG A 362 -1.72 24.34 9.83
CA ARG A 362 -1.21 25.65 9.40
C ARG A 362 -0.47 26.37 10.55
N SER A 363 -0.99 26.28 11.78
CA SER A 363 -0.35 26.86 12.97
C SER A 363 0.91 26.09 13.37
N TYR A 364 0.91 24.76 13.27
CA TYR A 364 2.08 23.92 13.52
C TYR A 364 3.27 24.37 12.67
N TYR A 365 3.11 24.46 11.35
CA TYR A 365 4.20 24.90 10.49
C TYR A 365 4.60 26.36 10.73
N ALA A 366 3.63 27.27 10.89
CA ALA A 366 3.92 28.68 11.12
C ALA A 366 4.74 28.92 12.40
N ASN A 367 4.40 28.22 13.48
CA ASN A 367 5.11 28.33 14.76
C ASN A 367 6.52 27.72 14.66
N ASN A 368 6.66 26.50 14.13
CA ASN A 368 7.97 25.85 14.03
C ASN A 368 8.92 26.61 13.09
N LEU A 369 8.43 27.14 11.96
CA LEU A 369 9.25 27.96 11.05
C LEU A 369 9.70 29.29 11.68
N ARG A 370 8.96 29.80 12.68
CA ARG A 370 9.32 31.01 13.42
C ARG A 370 10.30 30.71 14.56
N ASP A 371 10.05 29.62 15.28
CA ASP A 371 10.66 29.34 16.57
C ASP A 371 11.90 28.42 16.46
N ASP A 372 12.00 27.59 15.42
CA ASP A 372 13.11 26.67 15.18
C ASP A 372 13.75 26.86 13.79
N PRO A 373 14.92 27.52 13.71
CA PRO A 373 15.67 27.66 12.45
C PRO A 373 16.07 26.34 11.79
N ALA A 374 16.10 25.25 12.57
CA ALA A 374 16.45 23.92 12.09
C ALA A 374 15.26 23.21 11.40
N PHE A 375 14.04 23.69 11.66
CA PHE A 375 12.82 23.26 10.98
C PHE A 375 12.65 23.90 9.59
N ASP A 376 13.42 24.93 9.26
CA ASP A 376 13.36 25.62 7.98
C ASP A 376 14.02 24.81 6.83
N SER A 377 13.27 23.84 6.31
CA SER A 377 13.64 23.00 5.16
C SER A 377 12.70 23.21 3.97
N VAL A 378 13.11 22.76 2.77
CA VAL A 378 12.24 22.79 1.57
C VAL A 378 10.97 22.00 1.82
N ALA A 379 11.08 20.81 2.42
CA ALA A 379 9.93 19.95 2.71
C ALA A 379 8.96 20.59 3.72
N ASN A 380 9.47 21.21 4.79
CA ASN A 380 8.62 21.85 5.80
C ASN A 380 7.96 23.13 5.27
N ARG A 381 8.64 23.90 4.42
CA ARG A 381 8.02 25.04 3.72
C ARG A 381 6.97 24.58 2.71
N TYR A 382 7.19 23.46 2.04
CA TYR A 382 6.20 22.83 1.18
C TYR A 382 4.98 22.37 1.98
N GLY A 383 5.18 21.68 3.11
CA GLY A 383 4.12 21.31 4.06
C GLY A 383 3.34 22.54 4.55
N TYR A 384 4.04 23.64 4.86
CA TYR A 384 3.38 24.89 5.22
C TYR A 384 2.51 25.46 4.10
N ALA A 385 3.00 25.45 2.85
CA ALA A 385 2.22 25.89 1.70
C ALA A 385 0.98 25.03 1.48
N LEU A 386 1.08 23.70 1.62
CA LEU A 386 -0.07 22.80 1.57
C LEU A 386 -1.07 23.07 2.69
N ALA A 387 -0.58 23.33 3.91
CA ALA A 387 -1.44 23.69 5.04
C ALA A 387 -2.18 25.02 4.81
N LEU A 388 -1.53 26.01 4.18
CA LEU A 388 -2.17 27.26 3.75
C LEU A 388 -3.25 27.00 2.69
N ILE A 389 -2.99 26.16 1.69
CA ILE A 389 -4.00 25.76 0.68
C ILE A 389 -5.19 25.05 1.35
N ALA A 390 -4.93 24.14 2.28
CA ALA A 390 -5.98 23.46 3.05
C ALA A 390 -6.82 24.45 3.87
N ASN A 391 -6.18 25.50 4.39
CA ASN A 391 -6.83 26.56 5.15
C ASN A 391 -7.43 27.69 4.27
N ARG A 392 -7.52 27.50 2.95
CA ARG A 392 -8.03 28.47 1.95
C ARG A 392 -7.22 29.78 1.84
N GLU A 393 -5.96 29.76 2.25
CA GLU A 393 -5.01 30.88 2.16
C GLU A 393 -4.10 30.77 0.92
N ALA A 394 -4.72 30.50 -0.24
CA ALA A 394 -4.03 30.17 -1.49
C ALA A 394 -3.03 31.24 -1.96
N ALA A 395 -3.36 32.53 -1.80
CA ALA A 395 -2.47 33.62 -2.19
C ALA A 395 -1.14 33.60 -1.41
N THR A 396 -1.21 33.38 -0.10
CA THR A 396 -0.03 33.23 0.77
C THR A 396 0.74 31.95 0.41
N ALA A 397 0.05 30.86 0.09
CA ALA A 397 0.70 29.63 -0.34
C ALA A 397 1.54 29.83 -1.61
N ILE A 398 1.05 30.60 -2.60
CA ILE A 398 1.81 30.96 -3.81
C ILE A 398 3.10 31.70 -3.45
N GLU A 399 3.04 32.63 -2.49
CA GLU A 399 4.21 33.38 -2.02
C GLU A 399 5.25 32.46 -1.34
N GLN A 400 4.80 31.43 -0.62
CA GLN A 400 5.70 30.44 -0.01
C GLN A 400 6.30 29.47 -1.04
N LEU A 401 5.56 29.10 -2.09
CA LEU A 401 6.00 28.12 -3.10
C LEU A 401 7.01 28.69 -4.10
N ARG A 402 6.88 29.98 -4.48
CA ARG A 402 7.76 30.60 -5.49
C ARG A 402 9.26 30.56 -5.12
N PRO A 403 9.69 30.88 -3.89
CA PRO A 403 11.10 30.74 -3.50
C PRO A 403 11.61 29.30 -3.53
N LEU A 404 10.74 28.31 -3.29
CA LEU A 404 11.12 26.89 -3.37
C LEU A 404 11.39 26.49 -4.82
N LEU A 405 10.54 26.92 -5.74
CA LEU A 405 10.71 26.70 -7.18
C LEU A 405 11.92 27.43 -7.77
N ALA A 406 12.37 28.53 -7.18
CA ALA A 406 13.64 29.15 -7.58
C ALA A 406 14.86 28.27 -7.26
N ARG A 407 14.75 27.38 -6.26
CA ARG A 407 15.80 26.42 -5.87
C ARG A 407 15.64 25.05 -6.55
N GLN A 408 14.40 24.65 -6.83
CA GLN A 408 14.04 23.36 -7.44
C GLN A 408 13.00 23.58 -8.54
N SER A 409 13.40 24.22 -9.64
CA SER A 409 12.49 24.61 -10.74
C SER A 409 11.81 23.44 -11.39
N ASP A 410 12.46 22.28 -11.37
CA ASP A 410 12.04 21.10 -12.14
C ASP A 410 11.16 20.16 -11.32
N SER A 411 10.95 20.44 -10.02
CA SER A 411 10.16 19.57 -9.13
C SER A 411 8.68 19.53 -9.54
N PRO A 412 8.16 18.39 -10.04
CA PRO A 412 6.75 18.27 -10.42
C PRO A 412 5.83 18.48 -9.22
N VAL A 413 6.25 18.05 -8.02
CA VAL A 413 5.48 18.17 -6.77
C VAL A 413 5.26 19.64 -6.39
N LEU A 414 6.32 20.45 -6.40
CA LEU A 414 6.22 21.87 -6.05
C LEU A 414 5.44 22.66 -7.10
N ARG A 415 5.65 22.34 -8.38
CA ARG A 415 4.92 22.96 -9.50
C ARG A 415 3.44 22.61 -9.46
N LEU A 416 3.10 21.36 -9.13
CA LEU A 416 1.71 20.92 -8.98
C LEU A 416 1.02 21.64 -7.82
N ALA A 417 1.69 21.77 -6.67
CA ALA A 417 1.16 22.55 -5.55
C ALA A 417 0.98 24.04 -5.90
N LEU A 418 1.89 24.62 -6.69
CA LEU A 418 1.73 25.99 -7.19
C LEU A 418 0.49 26.10 -8.10
N ALA A 419 0.30 25.17 -9.04
CA ALA A 419 -0.86 25.17 -9.93
C ALA A 419 -2.18 25.05 -9.14
N ASN A 420 -2.23 24.14 -8.16
CA ASN A 420 -3.38 23.99 -7.26
C ASN A 420 -3.65 25.27 -6.45
N ALA A 421 -2.61 25.92 -5.94
CA ALA A 421 -2.75 27.19 -5.21
C ALA A 421 -3.23 28.33 -6.13
N GLN A 422 -2.71 28.40 -7.37
CA GLN A 422 -3.17 29.37 -8.37
C GLN A 422 -4.65 29.17 -8.68
N ASP A 423 -5.09 27.93 -8.88
CA ASP A 423 -6.50 27.61 -9.17
C ASP A 423 -7.41 28.01 -7.99
N GLN A 424 -7.05 27.60 -6.77
CA GLN A 424 -7.80 27.95 -5.56
C GLN A 424 -7.84 29.48 -5.31
N ALA A 425 -6.78 30.21 -5.67
CA ALA A 425 -6.74 31.67 -5.59
C ALA A 425 -7.55 32.38 -6.69
N GLY A 426 -8.21 31.64 -7.59
CA GLY A 426 -8.97 32.18 -8.72
C GLY A 426 -8.11 32.62 -9.90
N ARG A 427 -6.79 32.36 -9.89
CA ARG A 427 -5.86 32.64 -10.99
C ARG A 427 -5.90 31.53 -12.05
N ARG A 428 -7.10 31.27 -12.57
CA ARG A 428 -7.40 30.08 -13.37
C ARG A 428 -6.56 29.95 -14.65
N ASP A 429 -6.35 31.04 -15.37
CA ASP A 429 -5.59 30.98 -16.62
C ASP A 429 -4.09 30.72 -16.35
N GLU A 430 -3.54 31.26 -15.25
CA GLU A 430 -2.18 30.93 -14.80
C GLU A 430 -2.08 29.45 -14.40
N ALA A 431 -3.06 28.95 -13.61
CA ALA A 431 -3.09 27.57 -13.17
C ALA A 431 -3.15 26.59 -14.35
N LEU A 432 -4.06 26.81 -15.30
CA LEU A 432 -4.20 25.99 -16.50
C LEU A 432 -2.93 26.01 -17.37
N ALA A 433 -2.23 27.14 -17.46
CA ALA A 433 -0.95 27.21 -18.15
C ALA A 433 0.13 26.36 -17.45
N THR A 434 0.20 26.43 -16.11
CA THR A 434 1.11 25.61 -15.31
C THR A 434 0.80 24.12 -15.43
N PHE A 435 -0.47 23.72 -15.32
CA PHE A 435 -0.90 22.33 -15.50
C PHE A 435 -0.61 21.81 -16.91
N ALA A 436 -0.89 22.59 -17.95
CA ALA A 436 -0.61 22.20 -19.32
C ALA A 436 0.90 22.02 -19.56
N GLN A 437 1.74 22.87 -18.97
CA GLN A 437 3.19 22.67 -19.02
C GLN A 437 3.63 21.43 -18.24
N LEU A 438 3.09 21.21 -17.03
CA LEU A 438 3.37 20.01 -16.24
C LEU A 438 3.02 18.73 -17.00
N HIS A 439 1.85 18.68 -17.64
CA HIS A 439 1.45 17.51 -18.41
C HIS A 439 2.33 17.29 -19.66
N ARG A 440 2.86 18.35 -20.27
CA ARG A 440 3.84 18.24 -21.36
C ARG A 440 5.19 17.68 -20.88
N ASP A 441 5.65 18.14 -19.71
CA ASP A 441 6.94 17.74 -19.16
C ASP A 441 6.88 16.32 -18.56
N PHE A 442 5.71 15.92 -18.03
CA PHE A 442 5.47 14.64 -17.36
C PHE A 442 4.22 13.94 -17.92
N PRO A 443 4.26 13.50 -19.20
CA PRO A 443 3.11 12.87 -19.84
C PRO A 443 2.79 11.54 -19.15
N GLY A 444 1.53 11.34 -18.80
CA GLY A 444 1.07 10.10 -18.16
C GLY A 444 1.19 10.09 -16.63
N ASN A 445 1.79 11.10 -16.01
CA ASN A 445 1.74 11.21 -14.55
C ASN A 445 0.29 11.39 -14.07
N ARG A 446 -0.17 10.49 -13.20
CA ARG A 446 -1.57 10.39 -12.77
C ARG A 446 -2.01 11.61 -11.98
N ALA A 447 -1.23 12.02 -10.97
CA ALA A 447 -1.54 13.18 -10.13
C ALA A 447 -1.68 14.48 -10.95
N ILE A 448 -0.75 14.72 -11.88
CA ILE A 448 -0.78 15.90 -12.76
C ILE A 448 -2.00 15.85 -13.68
N THR A 449 -2.29 14.69 -14.27
CA THR A 449 -3.37 14.55 -15.24
C THR A 449 -4.75 14.68 -14.58
N LEU A 450 -4.93 14.13 -13.38
CA LEU A 450 -6.15 14.30 -12.59
C LEU A 450 -6.37 15.77 -12.22
N ALA A 451 -5.35 16.41 -11.61
CA ALA A 451 -5.46 17.82 -11.21
C ALA A 451 -5.69 18.76 -12.41
N TYR A 452 -5.05 18.50 -13.55
CA TYR A 452 -5.28 19.27 -14.77
C TYR A 452 -6.71 19.08 -15.30
N SER A 453 -7.19 17.84 -15.31
CA SER A 453 -8.54 17.51 -15.75
C SER A 453 -9.59 18.17 -14.85
N ASP A 454 -9.37 18.16 -13.53
CA ASP A 454 -10.23 18.83 -12.54
C ASP A 454 -10.30 20.34 -12.79
N ALA A 455 -9.15 20.99 -13.00
CA ALA A 455 -9.09 22.42 -13.33
C ALA A 455 -9.81 22.76 -14.65
N LEU A 456 -9.78 21.86 -15.64
CA LEU A 456 -10.51 22.01 -16.89
C LEU A 456 -12.02 21.88 -16.70
N VAL A 457 -12.49 20.83 -16.00
CA VAL A 457 -13.94 20.61 -15.78
C VAL A 457 -14.56 21.64 -14.83
N ALA A 458 -13.75 22.29 -13.98
CA ALA A 458 -14.20 23.39 -13.13
C ALA A 458 -14.76 24.60 -13.92
N ARG A 459 -14.44 24.74 -15.22
CA ARG A 459 -15.05 25.75 -16.10
C ARG A 459 -16.48 25.41 -16.53
N ALA A 460 -16.91 24.16 -16.33
CA ALA A 460 -18.25 23.66 -16.62
C ALA A 460 -18.72 23.85 -18.08
N ASP A 461 -17.80 23.77 -19.05
CA ASP A 461 -18.11 23.85 -20.47
C ASP A 461 -17.68 22.58 -21.24
N ALA A 462 -18.41 22.29 -22.32
CA ALA A 462 -18.21 21.08 -23.11
C ALA A 462 -16.85 21.04 -23.85
N LYS A 463 -16.21 22.19 -24.10
CA LYS A 463 -14.91 22.23 -24.79
C LYS A 463 -13.83 21.74 -23.84
N ASN A 464 -13.73 22.31 -22.64
CA ASN A 464 -12.75 21.89 -21.65
C ASN A 464 -13.01 20.46 -21.14
N ALA A 465 -14.28 20.05 -21.05
CA ALA A 465 -14.65 18.67 -20.73
C ALA A 465 -14.09 17.66 -21.75
N ARG A 466 -14.15 17.96 -23.06
CA ARG A 466 -13.56 17.11 -24.10
C ARG A 466 -12.04 17.02 -24.00
N ILE A 467 -11.37 18.13 -23.68
CA ILE A 467 -9.93 18.13 -23.43
C ILE A 467 -9.61 17.23 -22.24
N ALA A 468 -10.34 17.36 -21.12
CA ALA A 468 -10.19 16.47 -19.97
C ALA A 468 -10.40 14.99 -20.34
N LEU A 469 -11.40 14.67 -21.18
CA LEU A 469 -11.62 13.30 -21.65
C LEU A 469 -10.46 12.76 -22.50
N ASP A 470 -9.77 13.59 -23.26
CA ASP A 470 -8.60 13.16 -24.04
C ASP A 470 -7.39 12.90 -23.12
N LEU A 471 -7.25 13.68 -22.05
CA LEU A 471 -6.22 13.50 -21.02
C LEU A 471 -6.46 12.23 -20.17
N LEU A 472 -7.71 11.97 -19.78
CA LEU A 472 -8.07 10.88 -18.86
C LEU A 472 -8.16 9.52 -19.54
N ARG A 473 -8.40 9.45 -20.85
CA ARG A 473 -8.64 8.17 -21.55
C ARG A 473 -7.48 7.18 -21.45
N PRO A 474 -6.21 7.58 -21.67
CA PRO A 474 -5.09 6.66 -21.51
C PRO A 474 -4.95 6.17 -20.07
N LEU A 475 -5.37 6.96 -19.07
CA LEU A 475 -5.34 6.60 -17.66
C LEU A 475 -6.40 5.54 -17.34
N VAL A 476 -7.65 5.75 -17.79
CA VAL A 476 -8.75 4.81 -17.54
C VAL A 476 -8.47 3.44 -18.18
N GLU A 477 -7.77 3.41 -19.32
CA GLU A 477 -7.39 2.16 -19.99
C GLU A 477 -6.35 1.34 -19.20
N ARG A 478 -5.51 1.99 -18.37
CA ARG A 478 -4.45 1.31 -17.59
C ARG A 478 -4.75 1.14 -16.11
N SER A 479 -5.65 1.96 -15.54
CA SER A 479 -5.92 2.03 -14.10
C SER A 479 -7.42 2.16 -13.83
N ALA A 480 -8.21 1.25 -14.40
CA ALA A 480 -9.67 1.29 -14.29
C ALA A 480 -10.19 1.11 -12.85
N ASP A 481 -9.35 0.62 -11.94
CA ASP A 481 -9.59 0.34 -10.53
C ASP A 481 -9.37 1.55 -9.59
N ASP A 482 -9.03 2.71 -10.14
CA ASP A 482 -8.89 3.96 -9.40
C ASP A 482 -10.25 4.71 -9.28
N PRO A 483 -10.82 4.83 -8.07
CA PRO A 483 -12.10 5.50 -7.88
C PRO A 483 -12.07 6.99 -8.24
N GLU A 484 -10.98 7.72 -7.94
CA GLU A 484 -10.88 9.16 -8.24
C GLU A 484 -10.81 9.41 -9.75
N LEU A 485 -10.04 8.58 -10.45
CA LEU A 485 -10.00 8.62 -11.92
C LEU A 485 -11.36 8.32 -12.54
N GLN A 486 -12.10 7.33 -12.04
CA GLN A 486 -13.45 7.04 -12.53
C GLN A 486 -14.41 8.21 -12.27
N ARG A 487 -14.33 8.89 -11.11
CA ARG A 487 -15.12 10.10 -10.82
C ARG A 487 -14.78 11.25 -11.76
N ALA A 488 -13.49 11.53 -11.96
CA ALA A 488 -13.03 12.58 -12.87
C ALA A 488 -13.49 12.31 -14.31
N PHE A 489 -13.36 11.06 -14.77
CA PHE A 489 -13.82 10.63 -16.08
C PHE A 489 -15.34 10.74 -16.23
N ALA A 490 -16.10 10.34 -15.21
CA ALA A 490 -17.55 10.48 -15.18
C ALA A 490 -17.98 11.94 -15.31
N ARG A 491 -17.38 12.83 -14.52
CA ARG A 491 -17.66 14.27 -14.53
C ARG A 491 -17.34 14.92 -15.88
N ALA A 492 -16.21 14.54 -16.48
CA ALA A 492 -15.83 15.03 -17.81
C ALA A 492 -16.82 14.55 -18.90
N ASN A 493 -17.29 13.30 -18.85
CA ASN A 493 -18.32 12.79 -19.78
C ASN A 493 -19.65 13.53 -19.62
N GLU A 494 -20.07 13.78 -18.38
CA GLU A 494 -21.31 14.49 -18.08
C GLU A 494 -21.31 15.89 -18.72
N LEU A 495 -20.23 16.66 -18.51
CA LEU A 495 -20.07 18.00 -19.07
C LEU A 495 -19.86 18.01 -20.58
N ALA A 496 -19.29 16.94 -21.15
CA ALA A 496 -19.17 16.76 -22.59
C ALA A 496 -20.51 16.37 -23.27
N GLY A 497 -21.50 15.95 -22.47
CA GLY A 497 -22.84 15.56 -22.90
C GLY A 497 -23.08 14.05 -23.04
N ASP A 498 -22.09 13.20 -22.76
CA ASP A 498 -22.24 11.74 -22.79
C ASP A 498 -22.74 11.20 -21.44
N LYS A 499 -24.06 11.34 -21.22
CA LYS A 499 -24.71 10.96 -19.96
C LYS A 499 -24.64 9.47 -19.66
N VAL A 500 -24.66 8.63 -20.69
CA VAL A 500 -24.59 7.17 -20.54
C VAL A 500 -23.20 6.80 -20.03
N ARG A 501 -22.14 7.29 -20.69
CA ARG A 501 -20.78 7.01 -20.26
C ARG A 501 -20.46 7.60 -18.89
N ALA A 502 -20.99 8.78 -18.59
CA ALA A 502 -20.90 9.38 -17.26
C ALA A 502 -21.53 8.48 -16.18
N SER A 503 -22.74 7.97 -16.43
CA SER A 503 -23.45 7.11 -15.48
C SER A 503 -22.76 5.78 -15.24
N GLU A 504 -22.18 5.17 -16.29
CA GLU A 504 -21.36 3.96 -16.15
C GLU A 504 -20.12 4.21 -15.28
N ALA A 505 -19.41 5.32 -15.52
CA ALA A 505 -18.21 5.68 -14.76
C ALA A 505 -18.51 6.07 -13.30
N TYR A 506 -19.64 6.76 -13.04
CA TYR A 506 -20.09 7.02 -11.66
C TYR A 506 -20.44 5.74 -10.90
N ALA A 507 -21.08 4.77 -11.56
CA ALA A 507 -21.35 3.48 -10.95
C ALA A 507 -20.05 2.72 -10.65
N GLU A 508 -19.06 2.78 -11.54
CA GLU A 508 -17.74 2.18 -11.31
C GLU A 508 -17.02 2.83 -10.13
N ALA A 509 -17.01 4.16 -10.05
CA ALA A 509 -16.46 4.89 -8.92
C ALA A 509 -17.15 4.52 -7.59
N ALA A 510 -18.48 4.37 -7.61
CA ALA A 510 -19.25 3.95 -6.43
C ALA A 510 -18.85 2.52 -5.99
N TRP A 511 -18.74 1.59 -6.93
CA TRP A 511 -18.29 0.22 -6.66
C TRP A 511 -16.89 0.19 -6.01
N LEU A 512 -15.92 0.88 -6.62
CA LEU A 512 -14.53 0.94 -6.15
C LEU A 512 -14.36 1.63 -4.80
N SER A 513 -15.35 2.44 -4.41
CA SER A 513 -15.41 3.14 -3.13
C SER A 513 -16.25 2.41 -2.09
N GLY A 514 -16.59 1.14 -2.32
CA GLY A 514 -17.37 0.31 -1.40
C GLY A 514 -18.87 0.59 -1.35
N HIS A 515 -19.39 1.46 -2.22
CA HIS A 515 -20.82 1.75 -2.36
C HIS A 515 -21.47 0.79 -3.38
N ALA A 516 -21.30 -0.51 -3.14
CA ALA A 516 -21.63 -1.56 -4.09
C ALA A 516 -23.15 -1.62 -4.44
N GLU A 517 -24.01 -1.34 -3.47
CA GLU A 517 -25.46 -1.28 -3.71
C GLU A 517 -25.85 -0.11 -4.60
N ASP A 518 -25.26 1.07 -4.36
CA ASP A 518 -25.52 2.27 -5.14
C ASP A 518 -25.07 2.08 -6.58
N ALA A 519 -23.88 1.50 -6.79
CA ALA A 519 -23.37 1.14 -8.11
C ALA A 519 -24.35 0.24 -8.88
N LEU A 520 -24.82 -0.84 -8.25
CA LEU A 520 -25.76 -1.78 -8.88
C LEU A 520 -27.12 -1.15 -9.18
N ASN A 521 -27.63 -0.33 -8.25
CA ASN A 521 -28.90 0.37 -8.43
C ASN A 521 -28.82 1.40 -9.57
N GLN A 522 -27.71 2.15 -9.66
CA GLN A 522 -27.46 3.09 -10.74
C GLN A 522 -27.40 2.38 -12.10
N LEU A 523 -26.66 1.28 -12.22
CA LEU A 523 -26.59 0.51 -13.47
C LEU A 523 -27.95 -0.07 -13.86
N LYS A 524 -28.72 -0.60 -12.89
CA LYS A 524 -30.09 -1.10 -13.14
C LYS A 524 -31.08 -0.01 -13.53
N ALA A 525 -30.89 1.22 -13.04
CA ALA A 525 -31.69 2.36 -13.47
C ALA A 525 -31.30 2.75 -14.91
N LEU A 526 -30.01 2.77 -15.21
CA LEU A 526 -29.47 3.07 -16.53
C LEU A 526 -29.93 2.05 -17.57
N SER A 527 -29.90 0.75 -17.28
CA SER A 527 -30.29 -0.32 -18.21
C SER A 527 -31.77 -0.25 -18.65
N LYS A 528 -32.63 0.44 -17.89
CA LYS A 528 -34.04 0.65 -18.23
C LYS A 528 -34.28 1.77 -19.23
N GLN A 529 -33.27 2.57 -19.57
CA GLN A 529 -33.40 3.63 -20.56
C GLN A 529 -33.67 3.04 -21.96
N ALA A 530 -34.57 3.67 -22.71
CA ALA A 530 -35.03 3.19 -24.02
C ALA A 530 -34.09 3.55 -25.17
N ASP A 531 -33.30 4.61 -25.00
CA ASP A 531 -32.41 5.22 -26.01
C ASP A 531 -30.98 4.66 -26.01
N LEU A 532 -30.70 3.63 -25.21
CA LEU A 532 -29.41 2.93 -25.23
C LEU A 532 -29.17 2.21 -26.56
N SER A 533 -27.99 2.43 -27.15
CA SER A 533 -27.51 1.59 -28.26
C SER A 533 -27.32 0.13 -27.81
N TYR A 534 -27.30 -0.78 -28.78
CA TYR A 534 -27.02 -2.20 -28.52
C TYR A 534 -25.72 -2.40 -27.70
N TYR A 535 -24.62 -1.74 -28.11
CA TYR A 535 -23.33 -1.85 -27.42
C TYR A 535 -23.35 -1.29 -26.00
N GLN A 536 -24.01 -0.15 -25.77
CA GLN A 536 -24.17 0.41 -24.42
C GLN A 536 -24.96 -0.55 -23.53
N ARG A 537 -26.10 -1.05 -24.02
CA ARG A 537 -26.92 -2.02 -23.30
C ARG A 537 -26.13 -3.27 -22.93
N SER A 538 -25.43 -3.88 -23.89
CA SER A 538 -24.62 -5.08 -23.62
C SER A 538 -23.55 -4.85 -22.55
N ARG A 539 -22.87 -3.69 -22.56
CA ARG A 539 -21.84 -3.36 -21.56
C ARG A 539 -22.44 -3.15 -20.17
N ILE A 540 -23.56 -2.44 -20.08
CA ILE A 540 -24.29 -2.20 -18.82
C ILE A 540 -24.81 -3.52 -18.24
N ASP A 541 -25.46 -4.34 -19.07
CA ASP A 541 -26.02 -5.63 -18.63
C ASP A 541 -24.92 -6.60 -18.20
N ALA A 542 -23.78 -6.61 -18.89
CA ALA A 542 -22.61 -7.39 -18.49
C ALA A 542 -22.08 -6.94 -17.11
N ARG A 543 -21.94 -5.63 -16.88
CA ARG A 543 -21.50 -5.11 -15.58
C ARG A 543 -22.50 -5.41 -14.47
N ILE A 544 -23.81 -5.33 -14.72
CA ILE A 544 -24.84 -5.74 -13.76
C ILE A 544 -24.69 -7.22 -13.40
N ALA A 545 -24.48 -8.08 -14.39
CA ALA A 545 -24.30 -9.51 -14.18
C ALA A 545 -23.05 -9.82 -13.34
N GLU A 546 -21.97 -9.06 -13.56
CA GLU A 546 -20.71 -9.18 -12.81
C GLU A 546 -20.86 -8.72 -11.35
N LEU A 547 -21.51 -7.58 -11.10
CA LEU A 547 -21.62 -7.00 -9.74
C LEU A 547 -22.68 -7.71 -8.87
N THR A 548 -23.71 -8.31 -9.47
CA THR A 548 -24.85 -8.86 -8.73
C THR A 548 -24.45 -9.92 -7.69
N PRO A 549 -23.62 -10.94 -8.00
CA PRO A 549 -23.21 -11.93 -7.00
C PRO A 549 -22.49 -11.31 -5.80
N ALA A 550 -21.58 -10.36 -6.04
CA ALA A 550 -20.81 -9.72 -4.97
C ALA A 550 -21.69 -8.86 -4.06
N VAL A 551 -22.63 -8.09 -4.63
CA VAL A 551 -23.61 -7.30 -3.86
C VAL A 551 -24.51 -8.21 -3.01
N LEU A 552 -24.97 -9.34 -3.55
CA LEU A 552 -25.77 -10.30 -2.80
C LEU A 552 -24.97 -10.95 -1.65
N ALA A 553 -23.68 -11.21 -1.84
CA ALA A 553 -22.80 -11.71 -0.79
C ALA A 553 -22.62 -10.67 0.34
N LEU A 554 -22.43 -9.40 -0.02
CA LEU A 554 -22.35 -8.30 0.96
C LEU A 554 -23.64 -8.17 1.78
N ARG A 555 -24.82 -8.18 1.13
CA ARG A 555 -26.12 -8.14 1.82
C ARG A 555 -26.32 -9.26 2.84
N LYS A 556 -25.88 -10.48 2.50
CA LYS A 556 -25.93 -11.63 3.41
C LYS A 556 -25.04 -11.43 4.65
N ARG A 557 -23.89 -10.78 4.50
CA ARG A 557 -22.98 -10.45 5.62
C ARG A 557 -23.51 -9.32 6.51
N SER A 558 -24.14 -8.31 5.93
CA SER A 558 -24.67 -7.16 6.67
C SER A 558 -26.03 -7.40 7.33
N SER A 559 -26.72 -8.48 6.99
CA SER A 559 -27.95 -8.87 7.67
C SER A 559 -27.60 -9.50 9.03
N PRO A 560 -28.06 -8.95 10.16
CA PRO A 560 -27.89 -9.62 11.44
C PRO A 560 -28.64 -10.96 11.34
N SER A 561 -27.90 -12.05 11.24
CA SER A 561 -28.49 -13.38 11.35
C SER A 561 -29.19 -13.44 12.71
N GLU A 562 -30.48 -13.74 12.69
CA GLU A 562 -31.23 -14.14 13.88
C GLU A 562 -30.41 -15.15 14.71
N PRO A 563 -30.43 -15.09 16.05
CA PRO A 563 -29.81 -16.09 16.89
C PRO A 563 -30.58 -17.41 16.75
N GLY A 564 -30.22 -18.23 15.77
CA GLY A 564 -30.85 -19.54 15.61
C GLY A 564 -30.64 -20.19 14.26
N SER A 565 -29.45 -20.76 14.01
CA SER A 565 -29.26 -21.89 13.08
C SER A 565 -27.82 -22.44 13.14
N LEU A 566 -27.32 -22.71 14.34
CA LEU A 566 -26.36 -23.80 14.51
C LEU A 566 -27.20 -24.99 14.96
N THR A 567 -27.83 -25.69 14.02
CA THR A 567 -28.41 -27.00 14.31
C THR A 567 -27.27 -27.90 14.75
N ALA A 568 -27.29 -28.21 16.04
CA ALA A 568 -26.53 -29.27 16.66
C ALA A 568 -26.89 -30.61 16.00
N THR A 569 -26.20 -30.93 14.92
CA THR A 569 -26.12 -32.29 14.37
C THR A 569 -24.66 -32.63 14.23
N GLY A 570 -24.06 -33.05 15.35
CA GLY A 570 -22.65 -33.38 15.41
C GLY A 570 -22.10 -33.79 16.77
N LEU A 571 -22.93 -34.15 17.75
CA LEU A 571 -22.47 -34.85 18.96
C LEU A 571 -23.54 -35.87 19.41
N SER A 572 -23.57 -37.01 18.71
CA SER A 572 -24.12 -38.25 19.27
C SER A 572 -23.09 -39.34 19.07
N CYS A 573 -22.09 -39.36 19.94
CA CYS A 573 -21.31 -40.57 20.21
C CYS A 573 -20.63 -40.38 21.57
N CYS A 574 -21.30 -40.82 22.62
CA CYS A 574 -20.76 -41.32 23.90
C CYS A 574 -21.91 -41.42 24.90
N ARG A 575 -22.59 -42.57 24.91
CA ARG A 575 -23.48 -42.99 25.99
C ARG A 575 -23.10 -44.41 26.37
N ALA A 576 -22.29 -44.57 27.42
CA ALA A 576 -22.24 -45.79 28.23
C ALA A 576 -21.49 -45.54 29.55
N HIS A 577 -22.11 -46.00 30.64
CA HIS A 577 -21.66 -46.04 32.04
C HIS A 577 -21.86 -44.71 32.81
N GLY A 578 -22.74 -44.59 33.79
CA GLY A 578 -23.37 -45.57 34.69
C GLY A 578 -23.10 -45.08 36.12
N GLY A 579 -24.15 -44.76 36.90
CA GLY A 579 -23.99 -44.42 38.31
C GLY A 579 -24.96 -43.38 38.83
N THR A 580 -26.13 -43.84 39.27
CA THR A 580 -27.00 -43.20 40.27
C THR A 580 -26.21 -42.86 41.54
N VAL A 581 -26.42 -41.69 42.15
CA VAL A 581 -26.74 -41.50 43.58
C VAL A 581 -27.24 -40.06 43.80
N THR A 582 -28.23 -39.98 44.67
CA THR A 582 -29.08 -38.87 45.12
C THR A 582 -28.38 -37.71 45.84
N ASN A 583 -29.06 -36.56 45.76
CA ASN A 583 -29.00 -35.31 46.56
C ASN A 583 -28.88 -35.52 48.10
N PRO A 584 -28.56 -34.49 48.91
CA PRO A 584 -29.12 -33.12 48.86
C PRO A 584 -28.15 -31.96 48.62
#